data_AF-W7BZ13-F1
#
_entry.id   AF-W7BZ13-F1
#
_cell.length_a   1.000
_cell.length_b   1.000
_cell.length_c   1.000
_cell.angle_alpha   90.00
_cell.angle_beta   90.00
_cell.angle_gamma   90.00
#
_symmetry.space_group_name_H-M   'P 1'
#
loop_
_entity.id
_entity.type
_entity.pdbx_description
1 polymer ?
#
loop_
_entity_poly.entity_id
_entity_poly.type
_entity_poly.pdbx_seq_one_letter_code
_entity_poly.pdbx_strand_id
1 'polypeptide(L)'
;MGKKVVNRRGNQLKKGGKWLAKSAKKAWGKIPYKIHKVGKIKGSTEKGNGYWGFIYSTKKKSGKKTYRSWEFHTPHNDHGWHLQNNQYSKYSGKWKRGKAKKRITLKKSEE
;
A
#
# COMPACT_ATOMS: atom_id res chain seq x y z
N MET A 1 -30.24 34.64 38.29
CA MET A 1 -30.43 33.89 37.03
C MET A 1 -29.08 33.73 36.35
N GLY A 2 -28.56 32.51 36.15
CA GLY A 2 -27.32 32.36 35.39
C GLY A 2 -26.87 30.92 35.23
N LYS A 3 -26.43 30.59 34.01
CA LYS A 3 -25.73 29.37 33.56
C LYS A 3 -26.61 28.18 33.12
N LYS A 4 -27.24 28.33 31.95
CA LYS A 4 -27.63 27.21 31.06
C LYS A 4 -27.15 27.47 29.62
N VAL A 5 -25.85 27.68 29.40
CA VAL A 5 -25.30 27.91 28.02
C VAL A 5 -24.06 27.04 27.72
N VAL A 6 -23.81 25.96 28.46
CA VAL A 6 -22.57 25.16 28.24
C VAL A 6 -22.81 23.84 27.47
N ASN A 7 -24.06 23.34 27.39
CA ASN A 7 -24.29 21.97 26.95
C ASN A 7 -24.63 21.73 25.46
N ARG A 8 -24.70 22.76 24.60
CA ARG A 8 -24.95 22.57 23.15
C ARG A 8 -23.67 22.36 22.33
N ARG A 9 -22.57 23.04 22.66
CA ARG A 9 -21.28 22.93 21.93
C ARG A 9 -20.61 21.56 22.08
N GLY A 10 -20.61 20.98 23.29
CA GLY A 10 -20.00 19.66 23.54
C GLY A 10 -20.67 18.51 22.78
N ASN A 11 -22.00 18.58 22.59
CA ASN A 11 -22.74 17.55 21.86
C ASN A 11 -22.56 17.67 20.33
N GLN A 12 -22.36 18.88 19.81
CA GLN A 12 -22.03 19.12 18.40
C GLN A 12 -20.61 18.67 18.05
N LEU A 13 -19.63 18.91 18.93
CA LEU A 13 -18.26 18.39 18.81
C LEU A 13 -18.19 16.86 18.87
N LYS A 14 -18.94 16.22 19.79
CA LYS A 14 -19.04 14.75 19.85
C LYS A 14 -19.70 14.16 18.59
N LYS A 15 -20.67 14.84 17.98
CA LYS A 15 -21.28 14.43 16.70
C LYS A 15 -20.33 14.63 15.52
N GLY A 16 -19.60 15.75 15.46
CA GLY A 16 -18.57 16.01 14.44
C GLY A 16 -17.42 15.02 14.50
N GLY A 17 -16.92 14.70 15.69
CA GLY A 17 -15.89 13.68 15.91
C GLY A 17 -16.37 12.27 15.54
N LYS A 18 -17.63 11.89 15.85
CA LYS A 18 -18.22 10.62 15.40
C LYS A 18 -18.39 10.55 13.88
N TRP A 19 -18.73 11.67 13.21
CA TRP A 19 -18.85 11.71 11.76
C TRP A 19 -17.49 11.60 11.08
N LEU A 20 -16.47 12.33 11.56
CA LEU A 20 -15.10 12.22 11.10
C LEU A 20 -14.54 10.80 11.31
N ALA A 21 -14.76 10.21 12.49
CA ALA A 21 -14.33 8.84 12.77
C ALA A 21 -15.06 7.80 11.89
N LYS A 22 -16.35 7.99 11.61
CA LYS A 22 -17.10 7.12 10.66
C LYS A 22 -16.62 7.32 9.24
N SER A 23 -16.35 8.54 8.80
CA SER A 23 -15.83 8.85 7.46
C SER A 23 -14.41 8.31 7.28
N ALA A 24 -13.54 8.44 8.29
CA ALA A 24 -12.23 7.82 8.32
C ALA A 24 -12.34 6.28 8.29
N LYS A 25 -13.16 5.67 9.15
CA LYS A 25 -13.35 4.20 9.16
C LYS A 25 -13.97 3.68 7.85
N LYS A 26 -14.84 4.46 7.20
CA LYS A 26 -15.44 4.15 5.89
C LYS A 26 -14.45 4.37 4.73
N ALA A 27 -13.53 5.32 4.86
CA ALA A 27 -12.42 5.52 3.92
C ALA A 27 -11.39 4.40 4.06
N TRP A 28 -10.99 4.05 5.28
CA TRP A 28 -10.06 2.96 5.59
C TRP A 28 -10.62 1.58 5.27
N GLY A 29 -11.93 1.35 5.53
CA GLY A 29 -12.63 0.13 5.11
C GLY A 29 -12.82 0.01 3.59
N LYS A 30 -12.66 1.12 2.85
CA LYS A 30 -12.69 1.16 1.38
C LYS A 30 -11.31 1.04 0.74
N ILE A 31 -10.22 1.01 1.50
CA ILE A 31 -8.88 0.80 0.94
C ILE A 31 -8.83 -0.66 0.46
N PRO A 32 -8.90 -0.95 -0.85
CA PRO A 32 -8.96 -2.33 -1.33
C PRO A 32 -7.62 -3.07 -1.17
N TYR A 33 -6.65 -2.45 -0.49
CA TYR A 33 -5.26 -2.86 -0.37
C TYR A 33 -5.06 -3.60 0.96
N LYS A 34 -4.74 -4.88 0.90
CA LYS A 34 -4.26 -5.66 2.06
C LYS A 34 -2.77 -5.91 1.88
N ILE A 35 -1.94 -5.50 2.83
CA ILE A 35 -0.51 -5.81 2.85
C ILE A 35 -0.34 -7.27 3.33
N HIS A 36 0.49 -8.04 2.62
CA HIS A 36 0.75 -9.45 2.93
C HIS A 36 2.18 -9.71 3.40
N LYS A 37 3.12 -8.92 2.90
CA LYS A 37 4.54 -9.06 3.23
C LYS A 37 5.21 -7.69 3.14
N VAL A 38 6.09 -7.41 4.08
CA VAL A 38 7.00 -6.25 4.07
C VAL A 38 8.39 -6.82 4.35
N GLY A 39 9.42 -6.30 3.67
CA GLY A 39 10.80 -6.74 3.84
C GLY A 39 11.47 -7.05 2.50
N LYS A 40 12.46 -7.96 2.51
CA LYS A 40 13.06 -8.46 1.26
C LYS A 40 12.07 -9.34 0.50
N ILE A 41 11.68 -8.88 -0.68
CA ILE A 41 10.79 -9.57 -1.60
C ILE A 41 11.62 -10.19 -2.72
N LYS A 42 11.40 -11.49 -2.90
CA LYS A 42 12.04 -12.31 -3.92
C LYS A 42 10.96 -13.18 -4.56
N GLY A 43 10.90 -13.22 -5.89
CA GLY A 43 10.10 -14.19 -6.61
C GLY A 43 10.69 -15.60 -6.41
N SER A 44 9.85 -16.63 -6.31
CA SER A 44 10.30 -18.00 -6.05
C SER A 44 11.32 -18.54 -7.06
N THR A 45 11.33 -18.02 -8.29
CA THR A 45 12.21 -18.45 -9.39
C THR A 45 13.41 -17.52 -9.61
N GLU A 46 13.52 -16.44 -8.85
CA GLU A 46 14.59 -15.46 -9.04
C GLU A 46 15.84 -15.83 -8.25
N LYS A 47 17.01 -15.51 -8.80
CA LYS A 47 18.31 -15.66 -8.12
C LYS A 47 18.60 -14.41 -7.26
N GLY A 48 19.44 -14.54 -6.24
CA GLY A 48 19.84 -13.43 -5.35
C GLY A 48 18.98 -13.23 -4.10
N ASN A 49 19.16 -12.11 -3.40
CA ASN A 49 18.54 -11.80 -2.10
C ASN A 49 17.18 -11.08 -2.19
N GLY A 50 16.74 -10.73 -3.41
CA GLY A 50 15.53 -9.94 -3.64
C GLY A 50 15.71 -8.46 -3.28
N TYR A 51 14.62 -7.71 -3.44
CA TYR A 51 14.58 -6.26 -3.25
C TYR A 51 13.73 -5.89 -2.04
N TRP A 52 14.11 -4.85 -1.31
CA TRP A 52 13.31 -4.34 -0.20
C TRP A 52 11.98 -3.78 -0.70
N GLY A 53 10.87 -4.14 -0.07
CA GLY A 53 9.57 -3.71 -0.54
C GLY A 53 8.40 -4.27 0.26
N PHE A 54 7.20 -4.10 -0.29
CA PHE A 54 5.99 -4.70 0.26
C PHE A 54 5.09 -5.31 -0.81
N ILE A 55 4.49 -6.47 -0.51
CA ILE A 55 3.45 -7.12 -1.32
C ILE A 55 2.09 -6.70 -0.76
N TYR A 56 1.22 -6.21 -1.64
CA TYR A 56 -0.14 -5.87 -1.33
C TYR A 56 -1.11 -6.52 -2.32
N SER A 57 -2.33 -6.81 -1.89
CA SER A 57 -3.40 -7.28 -2.77
C SER A 57 -4.46 -6.22 -2.93
N THR A 58 -4.90 -5.99 -4.17
CA THR A 58 -6.09 -5.20 -4.49
C THR A 58 -7.25 -6.09 -4.88
N LYS A 59 -8.45 -5.81 -4.36
CA LYS A 59 -9.68 -6.37 -4.93
C LYS A 59 -10.07 -5.59 -6.18
N LYS A 60 -10.25 -6.28 -7.30
CA LYS A 60 -10.93 -5.71 -8.48
C LYS A 60 -12.43 -5.64 -8.24
N LYS A 61 -13.13 -4.82 -9.04
CA LYS A 61 -14.61 -4.77 -9.06
C LYS A 61 -15.24 -6.15 -9.29
N SER A 62 -14.56 -7.04 -10.03
CA SER A 62 -14.97 -8.42 -10.27
C SER A 62 -14.73 -9.40 -9.11
N GLY A 63 -14.37 -8.92 -7.90
CA GLY A 63 -14.10 -9.76 -6.73
C GLY A 63 -12.75 -10.49 -6.75
N LYS A 64 -12.11 -10.65 -7.92
CA LYS A 64 -10.78 -11.26 -8.07
C LYS A 64 -9.71 -10.41 -7.35
N LYS A 65 -8.92 -11.06 -6.50
CA LYS A 65 -7.74 -10.45 -5.84
C LYS A 65 -6.57 -10.45 -6.82
N THR A 66 -5.95 -9.29 -7.01
CA THR A 66 -4.67 -9.18 -7.70
C THR A 66 -3.60 -8.79 -6.72
N TYR A 67 -2.48 -9.49 -6.74
CA TYR A 67 -1.33 -9.17 -5.91
C TYR A 67 -0.34 -8.34 -6.70
N ARG A 68 0.23 -7.35 -6.03
CA ARG A 68 1.24 -6.44 -6.56
C ARG A 68 2.29 -6.21 -5.48
N SER A 69 3.46 -5.77 -5.88
CA SER A 69 4.46 -5.28 -4.93
C SER A 69 4.93 -3.88 -5.34
N TRP A 70 5.47 -3.17 -4.36
CA TRP A 70 6.42 -2.10 -4.60
C TRP A 70 7.77 -2.55 -4.07
N GLU A 71 8.77 -2.51 -4.92
CA GLU A 71 10.11 -2.98 -4.65
C GLU A 71 11.11 -1.87 -4.96
N PHE A 72 12.05 -1.68 -4.06
CA PHE A 72 13.09 -0.67 -4.15
C PHE A 72 14.34 -1.29 -4.75
N HIS A 73 14.71 -0.79 -5.92
CA HIS A 73 15.86 -1.26 -6.68
C HIS A 73 16.99 -0.24 -6.51
N THR A 74 18.12 -0.76 -6.05
CA THR A 74 19.41 -0.07 -6.07
C THR A 74 19.90 0.08 -7.51
N PRO A 75 20.74 1.08 -7.79
CA PRO A 75 21.29 1.26 -9.11
C PRO A 75 22.08 0.04 -9.61
N HIS A 76 21.91 -0.33 -10.88
CA HIS A 76 22.66 -1.39 -11.58
C HIS A 76 22.60 -1.13 -13.09
N ASN A 77 23.65 -1.45 -13.85
CA ASN A 77 23.71 -1.34 -15.32
C ASN A 77 23.07 -0.04 -15.88
N ASP A 78 23.51 1.13 -15.46
CA ASP A 78 22.99 2.45 -15.87
C ASP A 78 21.52 2.74 -15.49
N HIS A 79 20.93 1.90 -14.64
CA HIS A 79 19.69 2.21 -13.96
C HIS A 79 20.00 2.92 -12.64
N GLY A 80 19.41 4.08 -12.41
CA GLY A 80 19.41 4.74 -11.11
C GLY A 80 18.46 4.11 -10.09
N TRP A 81 18.38 4.71 -8.90
CA TRP A 81 17.43 4.32 -7.86
C TRP A 81 16.00 4.37 -8.39
N HIS A 82 15.26 3.26 -8.28
CA HIS A 82 13.88 3.23 -8.72
C HIS A 82 12.99 2.32 -7.87
N LEU A 83 11.72 2.71 -7.79
CA LEU A 83 10.66 1.87 -7.27
C LEU A 83 10.01 1.13 -8.43
N GLN A 84 10.01 -0.19 -8.37
CA GLN A 84 9.36 -1.05 -9.33
C GLN A 84 8.05 -1.60 -8.76
N ASN A 85 6.97 -1.45 -9.53
CA ASN A 85 5.70 -2.09 -9.23
C ASN A 85 5.58 -3.39 -10.01
N ASN A 86 5.70 -4.52 -9.33
CA ASN A 86 5.61 -5.83 -9.95
C ASN A 86 4.23 -6.47 -9.71
N GLN A 87 3.73 -7.23 -10.68
CA GLN A 87 2.60 -8.12 -10.42
C GLN A 87 3.08 -9.36 -9.68
N TYR A 88 2.22 -9.88 -8.81
CA TYR A 88 2.46 -11.15 -8.13
C TYR A 88 1.28 -12.08 -8.29
N SER A 89 1.58 -13.37 -8.29
CA SER A 89 0.62 -14.44 -8.06
C SER A 89 1.05 -15.24 -6.83
N LYS A 90 0.08 -15.62 -6.01
CA LYS A 90 0.29 -16.55 -4.89
C LYS A 90 -0.21 -17.91 -5.33
N TYR A 91 0.71 -18.82 -5.63
CA TYR A 91 0.39 -20.20 -6.04
C TYR A 91 0.97 -21.15 -5.00
N SER A 92 0.12 -21.94 -4.33
CA SER A 92 0.51 -22.89 -3.27
C SER A 92 1.41 -22.26 -2.19
N GLY A 93 1.06 -21.05 -1.72
CA GLY A 93 1.83 -20.32 -0.72
C GLY A 93 3.10 -19.62 -1.23
N LYS A 94 3.56 -19.94 -2.44
CA LYS A 94 4.76 -19.34 -3.05
C LYS A 94 4.39 -18.06 -3.82
N TRP A 95 5.18 -17.02 -3.63
CA TRP A 95 5.05 -15.76 -4.36
C TRP A 95 5.83 -15.86 -5.68
N LYS A 96 5.10 -15.86 -6.80
CA LYS A 96 5.68 -15.77 -8.13
C LYS A 96 5.59 -14.33 -8.62
N ARG A 97 6.74 -13.74 -8.91
CA ARG A 97 6.83 -12.40 -9.52
C ARG A 97 6.46 -12.52 -11.00
N GLY A 98 5.54 -11.67 -11.43
CA GLY A 98 5.17 -11.51 -12.82
C GLY A 98 5.85 -10.28 -13.43
N LYS A 99 5.30 -9.79 -14.54
CA LYS A 99 5.85 -8.62 -15.24
C LYS A 99 5.80 -7.35 -14.38
N ALA A 100 6.84 -6.52 -14.53
CA ALA A 100 6.85 -5.16 -14.03
C ALA A 100 5.78 -4.33 -14.75
N LYS A 101 4.99 -3.58 -13.98
CA LYS A 101 3.91 -2.73 -14.50
C LYS A 101 4.21 -1.25 -14.47
N LYS A 102 4.96 -0.81 -13.47
CA LYS A 102 5.36 0.59 -13.35
C LYS A 102 6.77 0.64 -12.81
N ARG A 103 7.53 1.62 -13.27
CA ARG A 103 8.82 2.00 -12.69
C ARG A 103 8.74 3.48 -12.38
N ILE A 104 9.07 3.86 -11.15
CA ILE A 104 9.22 5.24 -10.73
C ILE A 104 10.70 5.44 -10.45
N THR A 105 11.39 6.18 -11.31
CA THR A 105 12.78 6.56 -11.07
C THR A 105 12.80 7.63 -9.99
N LEU A 106 13.60 7.41 -8.95
CA LEU A 106 13.78 8.33 -7.83
C LEU A 106 15.04 9.18 -8.00
N LYS A 107 16.12 8.56 -8.49
CA LYS A 107 17.36 9.23 -8.87
C LYS A 107 17.87 8.54 -10.12
N LYS A 108 18.28 9.28 -11.15
CA LYS A 108 19.03 8.68 -12.29
C LYS A 108 20.41 8.25 -11.79
N SER A 109 21.03 7.27 -12.44
CA SER A 109 22.47 7.04 -12.21
C SER A 109 23.18 8.34 -12.57
N GLU A 110 24.00 8.85 -11.66
CA GLU A 110 24.93 9.91 -12.01
C GLU A 110 25.91 9.30 -13.03
N GLU A 111 26.00 9.93 -14.21
CA GLU A 111 27.04 9.68 -15.21
C GLU A 111 28.42 9.98 -14.62
#